data_AF-U2NH77-F1
#
_entry.id   AF-U2NH77-F1
#
_cell.length_a   1.000
_cell.length_b   1.000
_cell.length_c   1.000
_cell.angle_alpha   90.00
_cell.angle_beta   90.00
_cell.angle_gamma   90.00
#
_symmetry.space_group_name_H-M   'P 1'
#
loop_
_entity.id
_entity.type
_entity.pdbx_description
1 polymer ?
#
loop_
_entity_poly.entity_id
_entity_poly.type
_entity_poly.pdbx_seq_one_letter_code
_entity_poly.pdbx_strand_id
1 'polypeptide(L)' 'MKKISEEKITKTYKIKISTARILNEIKLMHPNVSVSASEIVDNAIRHYYEATKESGGFKE' A
#
# COMPACT_ATOMS: atom_id res chain seq x y z
N MET A 1 25.87 11.66 0.59
CA MET A 1 24.59 11.07 0.13
C MET A 1 23.48 11.78 0.87
N LYS A 2 22.59 12.52 0.19
CA LYS A 2 21.43 13.15 0.85
C LYS A 2 20.55 12.04 1.41
N LYS A 3 20.41 12.00 2.73
CA LYS A 3 19.37 11.23 3.40
C LYS A 3 18.05 11.83 2.92
N ILE A 4 17.39 11.18 1.97
CA ILE A 4 16.03 11.56 1.60
C ILE A 4 15.22 11.30 2.87
N SER A 5 14.84 12.38 3.55
CA SER A 5 13.83 12.32 4.59
C SER A 5 12.57 11.78 3.91
N GLU A 6 12.19 10.54 4.21
CA GLU A 6 10.90 10.00 3.83
C GLU A 6 9.83 10.74 4.63
N GLU A 7 9.49 11.93 4.16
CA GLU A 7 8.43 12.75 4.73
C GLU A 7 7.12 11.99 4.62
N LYS A 8 6.54 11.63 5.77
CA LYS A 8 5.28 10.90 5.85
C LYS A 8 4.13 11.88 5.75
N ILE A 9 3.25 11.68 4.77
CA ILE A 9 2.02 12.44 4.60
C ILE A 9 0.84 11.56 5.01
N THR A 10 -0.11 12.12 5.77
CA THR A 10 -1.35 11.42 6.13
C THR A 10 -2.42 11.68 5.07
N LYS A 11 -3.00 10.62 4.51
CA LYS A 11 -4.13 10.69 3.58
C LYS A 11 -5.26 9.81 4.10
N THR A 12 -6.46 10.37 4.20
CA THR A 12 -7.66 9.66 4.68
C THR A 12 -8.62 9.40 3.53
N TYR A 13 -9.08 8.15 3.40
CA TYR A 13 -10.07 7.73 2.41
C TYR A 13 -10.94 6.62 2.99
N LYS A 14 -12.15 6.46 2.45
CA LYS A 14 -13.04 5.36 2.81
C LYS A 14 -12.74 4.15 1.93
N ILE A 15 -12.63 2.97 2.53
CA ILE A 15 -12.52 1.69 1.83
C ILE A 15 -13.77 0.85 2.05
N LYS A 16 -14.03 -0.10 1.15
CA LYS A 16 -15.10 -1.09 1.32
C LYS A 16 -14.77 -2.00 2.50
N ILE A 17 -15.81 -2.49 3.19
CA ILE A 17 -15.67 -3.44 4.30
C ILE A 17 -14.90 -4.70 3.87
N SER A 18 -15.15 -5.20 2.66
CA SER A 18 -14.43 -6.34 2.09
C SER A 18 -12.91 -6.08 1.99
N THR A 19 -12.51 -4.90 1.53
CA THR A 19 -11.09 -4.51 1.47
C THR A 19 -10.46 -4.40 2.85
N ALA A 20 -11.19 -3.89 3.85
CA ALA A 20 -10.70 -3.85 5.22
C ALA A 20 -10.47 -5.25 5.82
N ARG A 21 -11.32 -6.23 5.46
CA ARG A 21 -11.13 -7.64 5.86
C ARG A 21 -9.88 -8.24 5.22
N ILE A 22 -9.68 -8.02 3.92
CA ILE A 22 -8.47 -8.47 3.21
C ILE A 22 -7.21 -7.87 3.88
N LEU A 23 -7.22 -6.59 4.25
CA LEU A 23 -6.09 -5.97 4.95
C LEU A 23 -5.76 -6.66 6.29
N ASN A 24 -6.78 -7.05 7.05
CA ASN A 24 -6.59 -7.81 8.29
C ASN A 24 -6.03 -9.21 8.03
N GLU A 25 -6.52 -9.90 7.00
CA GLU A 25 -6.02 -11.22 6.59
C GLU A 25 -4.54 -11.14 6.20
N ILE A 26 -4.16 -10.13 5.40
CA ILE A 26 -2.75 -9.88 5.05
C ILE A 26 -1.91 -9.71 6.32
N LYS A 27 -2.39 -8.93 7.29
CA LYS A 27 -1.67 -8.69 8.54
C LYS A 27 -1.49 -9.98 9.37
N LEU A 28 -2.48 -10.88 9.35
CA LEU A 28 -2.40 -12.19 10.02
C LEU A 28 -1.41 -13.15 9.33
N MET A 29 -1.31 -13.08 8.00
CA MET A 29 -0.38 -13.91 7.22
C MET A 29 1.04 -13.33 7.16
N HIS A 30 1.23 -12.08 7.55
CA HIS A 30 2.51 -11.40 7.40
C HIS A 30 3.56 -11.96 8.37
N PRO A 31 4.77 -12.31 7.90
CA PRO A 31 5.81 -12.90 8.76
C PRO A 31 6.29 -11.92 9.84
N ASN A 32 6.22 -10.61 9.57
CA ASN A 32 6.46 -9.58 10.56
C ASN A 32 5.15 -9.18 11.25
N VAL A 33 4.99 -9.58 12.51
CA VAL A 33 3.83 -9.26 13.37
C VAL A 33 3.68 -7.77 13.67
N SER A 34 4.76 -6.99 13.57
CA SER A 34 4.73 -5.54 13.85
C SER A 34 4.39 -4.71 12.61
N VAL A 35 4.11 -5.34 11.46
CA VAL A 35 3.81 -4.61 10.23
C VAL A 35 2.61 -3.71 10.44
N SER A 36 2.75 -2.45 10.03
CA SER A 36 1.66 -1.48 10.13
C SER A 36 0.74 -1.59 8.92
N ALA A 37 -0.54 -1.28 9.12
CA ALA A 37 -1.49 -1.17 8.01
C ALA A 37 -1.01 -0.14 6.97
N SER A 38 -0.37 0.95 7.41
CA SER A 38 0.19 1.96 6.52
C SER A 38 1.28 1.42 5.62
N GLU A 39 2.13 0.52 6.12
CA GLU A 39 3.21 -0.10 5.35
C GLU A 39 2.67 -1.09 4.32
N ILE A 40 1.69 -1.91 4.70
CA ILE A 40 0.99 -2.80 3.77
C ILE A 40 0.34 -1.99 2.64
N VAL A 41 -0.35 -0.91 3.00
CA VAL A 41 -1.01 -0.03 2.04
C VAL A 41 0.00 0.65 1.11
N ASP A 42 1.12 1.16 1.63
CA ASP A 42 2.16 1.79 0.81
C ASP A 42 2.73 0.79 -0.21
N ASN A 43 3.06 -0.42 0.23
CA ASN A 43 3.55 -1.49 -0.64
C ASN A 43 2.52 -1.87 -1.71
N ALA A 44 1.25 -2.00 -1.35
CA ALA A 44 0.18 -2.30 -2.29
C ALA A 44 0.01 -1.21 -3.36
N ILE A 45 0.10 0.07 -2.95
CA ILE A 45 0.02 1.20 -3.88
C ILE A 45 1.22 1.22 -4.83
N ARG A 46 2.44 0.98 -4.33
CA ARG A 46 3.64 0.89 -5.18
C ARG A 46 3.53 -0.25 -6.19
N HIS A 47 3.07 -1.42 -5.76
CA HIS A 47 2.87 -2.55 -6.65
C HIS A 47 1.84 -2.25 -7.74
N TYR A 48 0.72 -1.62 -7.37
CA TYR A 48 -0.31 -1.19 -8.33
C TYR A 48 0.21 -0.13 -9.31
N TYR A 49 1.05 0.80 -8.84
CA TYR A 49 1.68 1.82 -9.68
C TYR A 49 2.64 1.20 -10.71
N GLU A 50 3.54 0.32 -10.28
CA GLU A 50 4.47 -0.34 -11.21
C GLU A 50 3.71 -1.18 -12.25
N ALA A 51 2.73 -1.98 -11.82
CA ALA A 51 1.89 -2.76 -12.74
C ALA A 51 1.14 -1.88 -13.76
N THR A 52 0.65 -0.71 -13.34
CA THR A 52 -0.01 0.27 -14.22
C THR A 52 0.97 0.85 -15.23
N LYS A 53 2.17 1.21 -14.78
CA LYS A 53 3.23 1.78 -15.62
C LYS A 53 3.73 0.77 -16.65
N GLU A 54 3.95 -0.48 -16.24
CA GLU A 54 4.32 -1.59 -17.11
C GLU A 54 3.25 -1.87 -18.18
N SER A 55 1.97 -1.70 -17.83
CA SER A 55 0.83 -1.87 -18.75
C SER A 55 0.66 -0.72 -19.76
N GLY A 56 1.55 0.28 -19.75
CA GLY A 56 1.45 1.45 -20.63
C GLY A 56 0.45 2.51 -20.16
N GLY A 57 0.07 2.49 -18.88
CA GLY A 57 -0.90 3.42 -18.28
C GLY A 57 -2.34 2.91 -18.28
N PHE A 58 -3.25 3.79 -17.85
CA PHE A 58 -4.68 3.52 -17.92
C PHE A 58 -5.15 3.72 -19.37
N LYS A 59 -5.62 2.65 -20.01
CA LYS A 59 -6.34 2.79 -21.29
C LYS A 59 -7.73 3.34 -20.98
N GLU A 60 -8.05 4.49 -21.56
CA GLU A 60 -9.38 5.11 -21.53
C GLU A 60 -10.43 4.27 -22.28
#